data_AF-A0AAW2U5Y5-F1
#
_entry.id   AF-A0AAW2U5Y5-F1
#
_cell.length_a   1.000
_cell.length_b   1.000
_cell.length_c   1.000
_cell.angle_alpha   90.00
_cell.angle_beta   90.00
_cell.angle_gamma   90.00
#
_symmetry.space_group_name_H-M   'P 1'
#
loop_
_entity.id
_entity.type
_entity.pdbx_description
1 polymer ?
#
loop_
_entity_poly.entity_id
_entity_poly.type
_entity_poly.pdbx_seq_one_letter_code
_entity_poly.pdbx_strand_id
1 'polypeptide(L)'
;MDRKRVLDNAPWAYEKSLLVLRTVDPDENPLKVGLDWCDFYVHIHNFPLGKMNKDFAKFIGNQIESFKDVDTVGSDKLWGLSLQIRVSLNITKPLYRVLRLRTAVGDDHIVSFTYEKLPNFCYLCGCLGHL
;
A
#
# COMPACT_ATOMS: atom_id res chain seq x y z
N MET A 1 20.09 -15.39 7.51
CA MET A 1 19.48 -14.71 6.36
C MET A 1 18.24 -15.50 5.96
N ASP A 2 17.03 -15.11 6.36
CA ASP A 2 15.79 -15.64 5.72
C ASP A 2 14.56 -14.80 6.10
N ARG A 3 14.30 -14.61 7.41
CA ARG A 3 13.09 -13.92 7.93
C ARG A 3 12.85 -12.51 7.38
N LYS A 4 13.86 -11.64 7.41
CA LYS A 4 13.72 -10.25 6.93
C LYS A 4 13.34 -10.22 5.46
N ARG A 5 13.97 -11.06 4.62
CA ARG A 5 13.63 -11.17 3.20
C ARG A 5 12.19 -11.62 3.00
N VAL A 6 11.69 -12.57 3.79
CA VAL A 6 10.28 -13.00 3.72
C VAL A 6 9.34 -11.82 3.99
N LEU A 7 9.58 -11.05 5.06
CA LEU A 7 8.74 -9.89 5.39
C LEU A 7 8.85 -8.77 4.34
N ASP A 8 10.07 -8.50 3.87
CA ASP A 8 10.34 -7.48 2.85
C ASP A 8 9.73 -7.84 1.48
N ASN A 9 9.43 -9.10 1.20
CA ASN A 9 8.81 -9.51 -0.08
C ASN A 9 7.28 -9.67 -0.03
N ALA A 10 6.64 -9.33 1.09
CA ALA A 10 5.19 -9.22 1.20
C ALA A 10 4.60 -8.28 0.12
N PRO A 11 3.35 -8.49 -0.31
CA PRO A 11 2.39 -9.47 0.19
C PRO A 11 2.66 -10.87 -0.38
N TRP A 12 2.27 -11.89 0.39
CA TRP A 12 2.32 -13.30 -0.03
C TRP A 12 0.90 -13.83 -0.24
N ALA A 13 0.74 -14.72 -1.21
CA ALA A 13 -0.54 -15.39 -1.46
C ALA A 13 -0.35 -16.89 -1.59
N TYR A 14 -1.29 -17.65 -1.04
CA TYR A 14 -1.41 -19.09 -1.21
C TYR A 14 -2.85 -19.38 -1.67
N GLU A 15 -3.00 -20.09 -2.79
CA GLU A 15 -4.33 -20.40 -3.39
C GLU A 15 -5.25 -19.16 -3.51
N LYS A 16 -4.67 -18.02 -3.90
CA LYS A 16 -5.36 -16.71 -4.05
C LYS A 16 -5.84 -16.05 -2.75
N SER A 17 -5.52 -16.63 -1.60
CA SER A 17 -5.75 -16.05 -0.27
C SER A 17 -4.50 -15.33 0.23
N LEU A 18 -4.69 -14.17 0.88
CA LEU A 18 -3.58 -13.40 1.46
C LEU A 18 -2.97 -14.16 2.65
N LEU A 19 -1.65 -14.32 2.65
CA LEU A 19 -0.89 -14.80 3.79
C LEU A 19 -0.30 -13.61 4.56
N VAL A 20 -0.86 -13.35 5.74
CA VAL A 20 -0.40 -12.27 6.63
C VAL A 20 0.65 -12.80 7.57
N LEU A 21 1.81 -12.15 7.60
CA LEU A 21 2.94 -12.51 8.45
C LEU A 21 3.30 -11.33 9.34
N ARG A 22 3.40 -11.58 10.66
CA ARG A 22 3.82 -10.60 11.65
C ARG A 22 4.88 -11.19 12.56
N THR A 23 5.87 -10.39 12.93
CA THR A 23 6.82 -10.73 13.99
C THR A 23 6.16 -10.60 15.34
N VAL A 24 6.29 -11.64 16.17
CA VAL A 24 5.78 -11.69 17.53
C VAL A 24 6.94 -11.40 18.48
N ASP A 25 6.73 -10.51 19.44
CA ASP A 25 7.73 -10.21 20.48
C ASP A 25 7.81 -11.35 21.50
N PRO A 26 8.95 -11.55 22.20
CA PRO A 26 9.14 -12.68 23.12
C PRO A 26 8.06 -12.81 24.20
N ASP A 27 7.51 -11.68 24.65
CA ASP A 27 6.51 -11.62 25.72
C ASP A 27 5.05 -11.54 25.18
N GLU A 28 4.87 -11.55 23.86
CA GLU A 28 3.55 -11.47 23.23
C GLU A 28 2.96 -12.87 23.03
N ASN A 29 1.69 -13.06 23.41
CA ASN A 29 1.00 -14.32 23.16
C ASN A 29 0.65 -14.45 21.67
N PRO A 30 1.23 -15.40 20.92
CA PRO A 30 1.05 -15.52 19.47
C PRO A 30 -0.42 -15.73 19.05
N LEU A 31 -1.25 -16.29 19.93
CA LEU A 31 -2.68 -16.54 19.67
C LEU A 31 -3.55 -15.29 19.83
N LYS A 32 -3.01 -14.20 20.39
CA LYS A 32 -3.72 -12.93 20.59
C LYS A 32 -3.24 -11.83 19.63
N VAL A 33 -2.30 -12.16 18.75
CA VAL A 33 -1.70 -11.21 17.81
C VAL A 33 -2.69 -10.94 16.68
N GLY A 34 -3.11 -9.68 16.55
CA GLY A 34 -3.91 -9.23 15.41
C GLY A 34 -3.12 -9.35 14.11
N LEU A 35 -3.77 -9.91 13.08
CA LEU A 35 -3.24 -10.09 11.71
C LEU A 35 -3.97 -9.17 10.73
N ASP A 36 -4.26 -7.95 11.16
CA ASP A 36 -5.09 -7.00 10.41
C ASP A 36 -4.29 -6.14 9.43
N TRP A 37 -2.96 -6.26 9.42
CA TRP A 37 -2.06 -5.37 8.67
C TRP A 37 -1.15 -6.15 7.73
N CYS A 38 -1.01 -5.68 6.50
CA CYS A 38 -0.10 -6.26 5.52
C CYS A 38 0.50 -5.16 4.63
N ASP A 39 1.77 -5.32 4.29
CA ASP A 39 2.49 -4.40 3.43
C ASP A 39 2.23 -4.72 1.94
N PHE A 40 1.87 -3.70 1.18
CA PHE A 40 1.66 -3.76 -0.25
C PHE A 40 2.52 -2.74 -0.99
N TYR A 41 2.96 -3.12 -2.18
CA TYR A 41 3.40 -2.16 -3.19
C TYR A 41 2.17 -1.58 -3.89
N VAL A 42 2.10 -0.25 -3.90
CA VAL A 42 0.99 0.52 -4.47
C VAL A 42 1.55 1.48 -5.49
N HIS A 43 1.03 1.44 -6.71
CA HIS A 43 1.31 2.43 -7.73
C HIS A 43 0.30 3.56 -7.63
N ILE A 44 0.81 4.77 -7.53
CA ILE A 44 0.06 6.02 -7.57
C ILE A 44 0.07 6.53 -9.01
N HIS A 45 -1.12 6.77 -9.54
CA HIS A 45 -1.33 7.29 -10.89
C HIS A 45 -2.07 8.63 -10.86
N ASN A 46 -1.97 9.37 -11.95
CA ASN A 46 -2.64 10.65 -12.14
C ASN A 46 -2.37 11.62 -10.97
N PHE A 47 -1.11 11.87 -10.62
CA PHE A 47 -0.74 12.89 -9.63
C PHE A 47 -0.52 14.25 -10.31
N PRO A 48 -0.66 15.38 -9.59
CA PRO A 48 -0.44 16.70 -10.17
C PRO A 48 0.99 16.85 -10.71
N LEU A 49 1.13 17.39 -11.91
CA LEU A 49 2.44 17.68 -12.50
C LEU A 49 3.29 18.54 -11.56
N GLY A 50 4.57 18.20 -11.40
CA GLY A 50 5.51 18.90 -10.52
C GLY A 50 5.41 18.55 -9.03
N LYS A 51 4.46 17.69 -8.61
CA LYS A 51 4.36 17.19 -7.22
C LYS A 51 4.92 15.79 -7.03
N MET A 52 5.57 15.21 -8.03
CA MET A 52 6.22 13.92 -7.83
C MET A 52 7.49 14.19 -7.01
N ASN A 53 7.45 13.85 -5.72
CA ASN A 53 8.57 13.83 -4.78
C ASN A 53 8.30 12.90 -3.61
N LYS A 54 9.36 12.59 -2.85
CA LYS A 54 9.27 11.70 -1.67
C LYS A 54 8.28 12.22 -0.63
N ASP A 55 8.17 13.54 -0.48
CA ASP A 55 7.23 14.15 0.47
C ASP A 55 5.79 13.96 0.04
N PHE A 56 5.50 14.09 -1.26
CA PHE A 56 4.20 13.78 -1.82
C PHE A 56 3.88 12.28 -1.74
N ALA A 57 4.86 11.42 -2.02
CA ALA A 57 4.75 9.97 -1.84
C ALA A 57 4.31 9.62 -0.41
N LYS A 58 5.02 10.20 0.56
CA LYS A 58 4.75 10.03 1.99
C LYS A 58 3.40 10.61 2.38
N PHE A 59 3.05 11.79 1.88
CA PHE A 59 1.75 12.41 2.12
C PHE A 59 0.62 11.51 1.63
N ILE A 60 0.64 11.08 0.36
CA ILE A 60 -0.39 10.22 -0.22
C ILE A 60 -0.45 8.85 0.46
N GLY A 61 0.70 8.21 0.71
CA GLY A 61 0.74 6.92 1.40
C GLY A 61 0.09 6.97 2.78
N ASN A 62 0.26 8.09 3.51
CA ASN A 62 -0.39 8.32 4.80
C ASN A 62 -1.86 8.78 4.71
N GLN A 63 -2.34 9.20 3.53
CA GLN A 63 -3.77 9.43 3.30
C GLN A 63 -4.53 8.12 3.10
N ILE A 64 -3.87 7.11 2.54
CA ILE A 64 -4.44 5.77 2.37
C ILE A 64 -4.41 5.04 3.70
N GLU A 65 -3.21 4.76 4.23
CA GLU A 65 -3.02 4.12 5.55
C GLU A 65 -1.64 4.50 6.12
N SER A 66 -0.67 3.57 6.18
CA SER A 66 0.65 3.81 6.78
C SER A 66 1.76 3.71 5.75
N PHE A 67 2.33 4.85 5.34
CA PHE A 67 3.49 4.88 4.44
C PHE A 67 4.70 4.19 5.08
N LYS A 68 5.37 3.32 4.33
CA LYS A 68 6.61 2.65 4.74
C LYS A 68 7.81 3.15 3.96
N ASP A 69 7.70 3.15 2.64
CA ASP A 69 8.80 3.56 1.78
C ASP A 69 8.30 3.99 0.40
N VAL A 70 9.17 4.63 -0.37
CA VAL A 70 8.95 4.92 -1.79
C VAL A 70 10.09 4.28 -2.55
N ASP A 71 9.78 3.53 -3.60
CA ASP A 71 10.84 2.97 -4.41
C ASP A 71 11.54 4.10 -5.18
N THR A 72 12.85 4.22 -4.98
CA THR A 72 13.72 5.16 -5.68
C THR A 72 14.61 4.47 -6.71
N VAL A 73 14.49 3.14 -6.86
CA VAL A 73 15.37 2.34 -7.72
C VAL A 73 15.11 2.67 -9.18
N GLY A 74 15.95 3.54 -9.74
CA GLY A 74 16.14 3.70 -11.19
C GLY A 74 15.78 5.04 -11.82
N SER A 75 15.37 6.07 -11.07
CA SER A 75 14.95 7.33 -11.69
C SER A 75 15.45 8.57 -10.96
N ASP A 76 16.75 8.84 -11.10
CA ASP A 76 17.31 10.19 -10.96
C ASP A 76 16.92 11.11 -12.14
N LYS A 77 15.94 10.69 -12.99
CA LYS A 77 15.67 11.42 -14.24
C LYS A 77 14.28 11.41 -14.85
N LEU A 78 13.32 10.55 -14.51
CA LEU A 78 11.96 10.72 -15.05
C LEU A 78 10.92 9.93 -14.27
N TRP A 79 10.24 10.66 -13.40
CA TRP A 79 9.10 10.24 -12.62
C TRP A 79 7.82 10.29 -13.49
N GLY A 80 7.88 9.62 -14.64
CA GLY A 80 7.09 10.00 -15.80
C GLY A 80 5.62 9.58 -15.81
N LEU A 81 5.22 8.52 -15.10
CA LEU A 81 3.89 7.91 -15.29
C LEU A 81 3.25 7.34 -14.01
N SER A 82 4.03 6.77 -13.08
CA SER A 82 3.52 6.26 -11.81
C SER A 82 4.58 6.32 -10.71
N LEU A 83 4.14 6.50 -9.47
CA LEU A 83 5.00 6.44 -8.29
C LEU A 83 4.70 5.16 -7.52
N GLN A 84 5.68 4.28 -7.36
CA GLN A 84 5.52 3.08 -6.55
C GLN A 84 5.90 3.37 -5.09
N ILE A 85 4.97 3.12 -4.19
CA ILE A 85 5.18 3.25 -2.74
C ILE A 85 4.87 1.94 -2.04
N ARG A 86 5.48 1.75 -0.88
CA ARG A 86 5.16 0.67 0.05
C ARG A 86 4.28 1.22 1.16
N VAL A 87 3.12 0.61 1.36
CA VAL A 87 2.13 1.02 2.36
C VAL A 87 1.70 -0.20 3.16
N SER A 88 1.61 -0.06 4.47
CA SER A 88 0.95 -1.04 5.34
C SER A 88 -0.54 -0.73 5.37
N LEU A 89 -1.33 -1.67 4.87
CA LEU A 89 -2.79 -1.54 4.74
C LEU A 89 -3.47 -2.34 5.83
N ASN A 90 -4.56 -1.79 6.37
CA ASN A 90 -5.49 -2.55 7.18
C ASN A 90 -6.37 -3.42 6.26
N ILE A 91 -6.16 -4.73 6.26
CA ILE A 91 -6.81 -5.66 5.33
C ILE A 91 -8.27 -5.97 5.68
N THR A 92 -8.72 -5.55 6.87
CA THR A 92 -10.13 -5.68 7.29
C THR A 92 -11.02 -4.60 6.67
N LYS A 93 -10.41 -3.60 6.03
CA LYS A 93 -11.09 -2.48 5.38
C LYS A 93 -11.06 -2.60 3.85
N PRO A 94 -11.97 -1.92 3.14
CA PRO A 94 -11.91 -1.81 1.69
C PRO A 94 -10.62 -1.14 1.22
N LEU A 95 -10.10 -1.60 0.09
CA LEU A 95 -8.93 -0.99 -0.55
C LEU A 95 -9.28 0.37 -1.17
N TYR A 96 -8.35 1.32 -1.04
CA TYR A 96 -8.45 2.62 -1.70
C TYR A 96 -8.20 2.47 -3.21
N ARG A 97 -9.20 2.79 -4.03
CA ARG A 97 -9.04 2.82 -5.49
C ARG A 97 -8.71 4.21 -6.00
N VAL A 98 -9.27 5.23 -5.36
CA VAL A 98 -9.10 6.64 -5.71
C VAL A 98 -9.04 7.50 -4.44
N LEU A 99 -8.33 8.62 -4.53
CA LEU A 99 -8.27 9.66 -3.51
C LEU A 99 -8.49 11.02 -4.17
N ARG A 100 -9.49 11.77 -3.68
CA ARG A 100 -9.75 13.14 -4.12
C ARG A 100 -8.96 14.11 -3.24
N LEU A 101 -8.03 14.82 -3.85
CA LEU A 101 -7.22 15.85 -3.22
C LEU A 101 -7.80 17.21 -3.53
N ARG A 102 -8.07 18.02 -2.52
CA ARG A 102 -8.43 19.42 -2.70
C ARG A 102 -7.16 20.27 -2.70
N THR A 103 -6.96 21.04 -3.76
CA THR A 103 -5.85 21.98 -3.86
C THR A 103 -6.16 23.27 -3.09
N ALA A 104 -5.13 24.05 -2.76
CA ALA A 104 -5.29 25.34 -2.08
C ALA A 104 -6.10 26.37 -2.91
N VAL A 105 -6.17 26.19 -4.23
CA VAL A 105 -6.92 27.05 -5.15
C VAL A 105 -8.39 26.62 -5.25
N GLY A 106 -8.76 25.51 -4.60
CA GLY A 106 -10.13 24.98 -4.57
C GLY A 106 -10.41 23.90 -5.61
N ASP A 107 -9.49 23.66 -6.54
CA ASP A 107 -9.63 22.59 -7.54
C ASP A 107 -9.48 21.21 -6.91
N ASP A 108 -10.26 20.26 -7.40
CA ASP A 108 -10.18 18.86 -6.98
C ASP A 108 -9.38 18.04 -7.98
N HIS A 109 -8.41 17.28 -7.45
CA HIS A 109 -7.54 16.41 -8.23
C HIS A 109 -7.73 14.96 -7.79
N ILE A 110 -7.99 14.05 -8.72
CA ILE A 110 -8.24 12.64 -8.41
C ILE A 110 -6.96 11.84 -8.66
N VAL A 111 -6.44 11.22 -7.60
CA VAL A 111 -5.34 10.26 -7.68
C VAL A 111 -5.94 8.85 -7.67
N SER A 112 -5.40 7.94 -8.46
CA SER A 112 -5.85 6.53 -8.49
C SER A 112 -4.73 5.58 -8.10
N PHE A 113 -5.10 4.42 -7.55
CA PHE A 113 -4.17 3.43 -7.02
C PHE A 113 -4.34 2.07 -7.69
N THR A 114 -3.22 1.39 -7.93
CA THR A 114 -3.20 -0.04 -8.27
C THR A 114 -2.25 -0.78 -7.35
N TYR A 115 -2.59 -2.01 -6.99
CA TYR A 115 -1.86 -2.82 -6.02
C TYR A 115 -1.12 -3.95 -6.70
N GLU A 116 0.15 -4.18 -6.34
CA GLU A 116 0.88 -5.35 -6.81
C GLU A 116 0.55 -6.59 -5.99
N LYS A 117 0.59 -7.75 -6.67
CA LYS A 117 0.36 -9.07 -6.05
C LYS A 117 -0.94 -9.12 -5.22
N LEU A 118 -1.97 -8.40 -5.65
CA LEU A 118 -3.24 -8.31 -4.94
C LEU A 118 -3.97 -9.67 -4.99
N PRO A 119 -4.27 -10.30 -3.83
CA PRO A 119 -5.06 -11.54 -3.78
C PRO A 119 -6.53 -11.30 -4.10
N ASN A 120 -7.36 -12.35 -4.00
CA ASN A 120 -8.80 -12.20 -4.20
C ASN A 120 -9.40 -11.18 -3.24
N PHE A 121 -10.20 -10.27 -3.78
CA PHE A 121 -10.95 -9.28 -3.03
C PHE A 121 -12.38 -9.19 -3.57
N CYS A 122 -13.31 -8.73 -2.74
CA CYS A 122 -14.69 -8.58 -3.13
C CYS A 122 -14.87 -7.37 -4.04
N TYR A 123 -15.44 -7.56 -5.23
CA TYR A 123 -15.74 -6.44 -6.11
C TYR A 123 -16.84 -5.52 -5.57
N LEU A 124 -17.74 -6.04 -4.73
CA LEU A 124 -18.84 -5.29 -4.12
C LEU A 124 -18.38 -4.46 -2.93
N CYS A 125 -17.70 -5.07 -1.94
CA CYS A 125 -17.31 -4.36 -0.72
C CYS A 125 -15.86 -3.85 -0.73
N GLY A 126 -15.02 -4.29 -1.66
CA GLY A 126 -13.62 -3.86 -1.78
C GLY A 126 -12.66 -4.47 -0.76
N CYS A 127 -13.13 -5.35 0.12
CA CYS A 127 -12.31 -6.01 1.16
C CYS A 127 -11.61 -7.26 0.62
N LEU A 128 -10.44 -7.57 1.18
CA LEU A 128 -9.68 -8.77 0.85
C LEU A 128 -10.33 -10.02 1.47
N GLY A 129 -10.32 -11.15 0.75
CA GLY A 129 -10.81 -12.44 1.25
C GLY A 129 -12.33 -12.60 1.35
N HIS A 130 -13.11 -11.54 1.12
CA HIS A 130 -14.57 -11.64 0.95
C HIS A 130 -14.86 -12.09 -0.49
N LEU A 131 -15.44 -13.29 -0.66
CA LEU A 131 -15.88 -13.84 -1.95
C LEU A 131 -17.40 -13.89 -2.01
#